data_AF-A0A656JTT9-F1
#
_entry.id   AF-A0A656JTT9-F1
#
_cell.length_a   1.000
_cell.length_b   1.000
_cell.length_c   1.000
_cell.angle_alpha   90.00
_cell.angle_beta   90.00
_cell.angle_gamma   90.00
#
_symmetry.space_group_name_H-M   'P 1'
#
loop_
_entity.id
_entity.type
_entity.pdbx_description
1 polymer ?
#
loop_
_entity_poly.entity_id
_entity_poly.type
_entity_poly.pdbx_seq_one_letter_code
_entity_poly.pdbx_strand_id
1 'polypeptide(L)'
;MIQMELDEKYLVDEGFYALGFTVTNPENNVSENSPTIALRVDRTAPGAALLAPAIFHQINLGNALTGIVPGYAGMQPGDRIQTFCNDRQGPAYEVTSDNLTDRPVPIIFDKEFLLNLHSDSVTISYRVIDRAGNISLPARSVTLSMQV
;
A
#
# COMPACT_ATOMS: atom_id res chain seq x y z
N MET A 1 20.75 -5.39 28.85
CA MET A 1 19.57 -5.14 28.00
C MET A 1 18.67 -6.35 28.16
N ILE A 2 17.39 -6.17 28.47
CA ILE A 2 16.42 -7.27 28.53
C ILE A 2 15.76 -7.35 27.16
N GLN A 3 15.79 -8.54 26.54
CA GLN A 3 15.10 -8.83 25.28
C GLN A 3 13.89 -9.71 25.60
N MET A 4 12.74 -9.37 25.05
CA MET A 4 11.52 -10.15 25.14
C MET A 4 11.07 -10.51 23.74
N GLU A 5 10.65 -11.76 23.55
CA GLU A 5 10.12 -12.26 22.28
C GLU A 5 8.65 -12.60 22.48
N LEU A 6 7.79 -12.03 21.64
CA LEU A 6 6.37 -12.33 21.61
C LEU A 6 6.12 -13.35 20.49
N ASP A 7 5.58 -14.50 20.86
CA ASP A 7 5.19 -15.53 19.91
C ASP A 7 4.07 -15.02 18.98
N GLU A 8 4.25 -15.19 17.66
CA GLU A 8 3.34 -14.72 16.63
C GLU A 8 1.91 -15.27 16.78
N LYS A 9 1.75 -16.42 17.45
CA LYS A 9 0.42 -17.02 17.70
C LYS A 9 -0.50 -16.10 18.51
N TYR A 10 0.05 -15.13 19.23
CA TYR A 10 -0.72 -14.14 20.00
C TYR A 10 -1.13 -12.92 19.15
N LEU A 11 -0.64 -12.83 17.91
CA LEU A 11 -0.89 -11.73 16.97
C LEU A 11 -1.61 -12.23 15.70
N VAL A 12 -2.32 -13.36 15.78
CA VAL A 12 -3.02 -13.95 14.63
C VAL A 12 -4.33 -13.25 14.31
N ASP A 13 -5.01 -12.69 15.30
CA ASP A 13 -6.31 -12.08 15.09
C ASP A 13 -6.16 -10.58 14.79
N GLU A 14 -7.04 -10.06 13.94
CA GLU A 14 -7.10 -8.62 13.68
C GLU A 14 -7.58 -7.89 14.93
N GLY A 15 -6.92 -6.78 15.28
CA GLY A 15 -7.35 -5.97 16.41
C GLY A 15 -6.29 -5.12 17.06
N PHE A 16 -6.66 -4.56 18.20
CA PHE A 16 -5.79 -3.76 19.06
C PHE A 16 -5.37 -4.55 20.29
N TYR A 17 -4.08 -4.56 20.55
CA TYR A 17 -3.46 -5.24 21.68
C TYR A 17 -2.66 -4.23 22.52
N ALA A 18 -2.47 -4.56 23.79
CA ALA A 18 -1.59 -3.82 24.68
C ALA A 18 -0.43 -4.73 25.09
N LEU A 19 0.79 -4.35 24.74
CA LEU A 19 1.99 -5.07 25.11
C LEU A 19 2.62 -4.43 26.34
N GLY A 20 2.83 -5.23 27.38
CA GLY A 20 3.56 -4.85 28.59
C GLY A 20 4.22 -6.09 29.20
N PHE A 21 4.97 -5.88 30.27
CA PHE A 21 5.60 -6.95 31.03
C PHE A 21 5.35 -6.78 32.52
N THR A 22 5.39 -7.90 33.24
CA THR A 22 5.32 -7.93 34.70
C THR A 22 6.66 -8.42 35.23
N VAL A 23 7.21 -7.70 36.20
CA VAL A 23 8.41 -8.12 36.92
C VAL A 23 7.99 -8.61 38.29
N THR A 24 8.35 -9.85 38.62
CA THR A 24 8.13 -10.42 39.95
C THR A 24 9.46 -10.54 40.69
N ASN A 25 9.51 -9.99 41.90
CA ASN A 25 10.65 -10.16 42.78
C ASN A 25 10.64 -11.59 43.36
N PRO A 26 11.72 -12.38 43.19
CA PRO A 26 11.76 -13.78 43.62
C PRO A 26 11.87 -13.96 45.15
N GLU A 27 12.30 -12.94 45.90
CA GLU A 27 12.49 -13.04 47.36
C GLU A 27 11.19 -12.84 48.12
N ASN A 28 10.32 -11.94 47.65
CA ASN A 28 9.08 -11.57 48.35
C ASN A 28 7.80 -11.76 47.51
N ASN A 29 7.92 -12.26 46.28
CA ASN A 29 6.83 -12.48 45.32
C ASN A 29 6.01 -11.23 44.96
N VAL A 30 6.50 -10.02 45.25
CA VAL A 30 5.85 -8.77 44.85
C VAL A 30 6.04 -8.58 43.35
N SER A 31 4.95 -8.24 42.65
CA SER A 31 4.96 -8.01 41.21
C SER A 31 4.60 -6.58 40.85
N GLU A 32 5.30 -6.02 39.85
CA GLU A 32 5.02 -4.70 39.27
C GLU A 32 4.85 -4.81 37.76
N ASN A 33 3.89 -4.05 37.22
CA ASN A 33 3.60 -4.00 35.79
C ASN A 33 4.31 -2.81 35.14
N SER A 34 4.82 -3.01 33.93
CA SER A 34 5.32 -1.93 33.09
C SER A 34 4.17 -1.07 32.53
N PRO A 35 4.47 0.15 32.03
CA PRO A 35 3.62 0.80 31.05
C PRO A 35 3.36 -0.12 29.84
N THR A 36 2.22 0.06 29.19
CA THR A 36 1.87 -0.70 27.99
C THR A 36 2.09 0.11 26.71
N ILE A 37 2.39 -0.59 25.63
CA ILE A 37 2.49 -0.05 24.27
C ILE A 37 1.32 -0.61 23.46
N ALA A 38 0.62 0.26 22.72
CA ALA A 38 -0.44 -0.17 21.83
C ALA A 38 0.14 -0.85 20.58
N LEU A 39 -0.37 -2.03 20.26
CA LEU A 39 -0.11 -2.73 19.02
C LEU A 39 -1.42 -2.82 18.22
N ARG A 40 -1.32 -2.67 16.91
CA ARG A 40 -2.43 -2.91 16.00
C ARG A 40 -2.01 -4.00 15.02
N VAL A 41 -2.72 -5.12 15.05
CA VAL A 41 -2.62 -6.16 14.03
C VAL A 41 -3.67 -5.83 12.98
N ASP A 42 -3.20 -5.52 11.78
CA ASP A 42 -4.05 -5.24 10.63
C ASP A 42 -3.75 -6.29 9.56
N ARG A 43 -4.75 -7.12 9.25
CA ARG A 43 -4.65 -8.19 8.25
C ARG A 43 -5.58 -7.95 7.07
N THR A 44 -6.23 -6.80 7.02
CA THR A 44 -7.23 -6.49 6.02
C THR A 44 -6.56 -5.79 4.84
N ALA A 45 -6.57 -6.45 3.68
CA ALA A 45 -6.05 -5.84 2.46
C ALA A 45 -6.85 -4.59 2.05
N PRO A 46 -6.19 -3.54 1.54
CA PRO A 46 -6.87 -2.34 1.06
C PRO A 46 -7.62 -2.60 -0.26
N GLY A 47 -8.57 -1.72 -0.59
CA GLY A 47 -9.30 -1.78 -1.85
C GLY A 47 -10.51 -2.73 -1.88
N ALA A 48 -10.84 -3.35 -0.75
CA ALA A 48 -11.91 -4.34 -0.62
C ALA A 48 -11.79 -5.44 -1.70
N ALA A 49 -12.92 -5.86 -2.30
CA ALA A 49 -12.94 -6.92 -3.31
C ALA A 49 -12.58 -6.43 -4.73
N LEU A 50 -12.54 -5.12 -4.99
CA LEU A 50 -12.34 -4.59 -6.33
C LEU A 50 -11.73 -3.20 -6.32
N LEU A 51 -10.60 -3.06 -7.03
CA LEU A 51 -10.00 -1.78 -7.37
C LEU A 51 -10.39 -1.34 -8.78
N ALA A 52 -10.79 -0.08 -8.90
CA ALA A 52 -11.13 0.56 -10.17
C ALA A 52 -9.86 0.75 -11.03
N PRO A 53 -9.98 0.71 -12.37
CA PRO A 53 -8.85 0.96 -13.25
C PRO A 53 -8.31 2.38 -13.07
N ALA A 54 -7.03 2.59 -13.40
CA ALA A 54 -6.48 3.93 -13.52
C ALA A 54 -7.11 4.66 -14.71
N ILE A 55 -7.40 5.96 -14.56
CA ILE A 55 -8.07 6.79 -15.55
C ILE A 55 -7.01 7.61 -16.30
N PHE A 56 -7.08 7.61 -17.63
CA PHE A 56 -6.17 8.37 -18.49
C PHE A 56 -6.99 9.35 -19.35
N HIS A 57 -6.89 10.65 -19.08
CA HIS A 57 -7.65 11.68 -19.81
C HIS A 57 -7.00 12.09 -21.13
N GLN A 58 -5.67 12.04 -21.20
CA GLN A 58 -4.89 12.38 -22.38
C GLN A 58 -3.91 11.24 -22.67
N ILE A 59 -4.04 10.60 -23.83
CA ILE A 59 -3.19 9.47 -24.26
C ILE A 59 -2.10 9.98 -25.23
N ASN A 60 -1.88 11.29 -25.30
CA ASN A 60 -0.75 11.83 -26.07
C ASN A 60 0.53 11.58 -25.27
N LEU A 61 1.39 10.67 -25.75
CA LEU A 61 2.76 10.48 -25.26
C LEU A 61 3.61 11.71 -25.62
N GLY A 62 3.37 12.83 -24.92
CA GLY A 62 4.29 13.95 -24.82
C GLY A 62 5.56 13.50 -24.07
N ASN A 63 5.97 14.21 -23.03
CA ASN A 63 7.10 13.76 -22.20
C ASN A 63 6.71 12.70 -21.16
N ALA A 64 5.43 12.66 -20.76
CA ALA A 64 4.91 11.69 -19.80
C ALA A 64 3.42 11.42 -20.04
N LEU A 65 2.97 10.25 -19.61
CA LEU A 65 1.57 9.86 -19.52
C LEU A 65 1.16 9.94 -18.04
N THR A 66 0.07 10.65 -17.74
CA THR A 66 -0.44 10.73 -16.37
C THR A 66 -1.68 9.86 -16.22
N GLY A 67 -1.58 8.84 -15.38
CA GLY A 67 -2.72 8.04 -14.93
C GLY A 67 -3.25 8.57 -13.61
N ILE A 68 -4.56 8.56 -13.43
CA ILE A 68 -5.22 8.96 -12.20
C ILE A 68 -5.79 7.71 -11.52
N VAL A 69 -5.31 7.43 -10.31
CA VAL A 69 -5.89 6.37 -9.48
C VAL A 69 -7.04 6.96 -8.65
N PRO A 70 -8.27 6.45 -8.81
CA PRO A 70 -9.40 6.90 -8.01
C PRO A 70 -9.25 6.48 -6.54
N GLY A 71 -10.03 7.10 -5.67
CA GLY A 71 -10.14 6.68 -4.28
C GLY A 71 -10.62 5.23 -4.17
N TYR A 72 -10.12 4.52 -3.17
CA TYR A 72 -10.45 3.12 -2.91
C TYR A 72 -10.81 2.89 -1.44
N ALA A 73 -11.47 1.76 -1.16
CA ALA A 73 -11.88 1.42 0.20
C ALA A 73 -10.67 1.26 1.13
N GLY A 74 -10.68 1.97 2.26
CA GLY A 74 -9.58 1.93 3.24
C GLY A 74 -8.41 2.85 2.92
N MET A 75 -8.47 3.66 1.85
CA MET A 75 -7.41 4.58 1.45
C MET A 75 -7.00 5.52 2.58
N GLN A 76 -5.71 5.48 2.93
CA GLN A 76 -5.13 6.31 3.99
C GLN A 76 -3.75 6.82 3.59
N PRO A 77 -3.27 7.94 4.17
CA PRO A 77 -1.92 8.42 3.92
C PRO A 77 -0.90 7.38 4.39
N GLY A 78 0.16 7.20 3.61
CA GLY A 78 1.17 6.16 3.79
C GLY A 78 0.88 4.84 3.08
N ASP A 79 -0.31 4.66 2.49
CA ASP A 79 -0.53 3.55 1.55
C ASP A 79 0.36 3.75 0.31
N ARG A 80 0.92 2.66 -0.22
CA ARG A 80 1.72 2.68 -1.44
C ARG A 80 0.96 2.05 -2.61
N ILE A 81 0.79 2.82 -3.66
CA ILE A 81 0.24 2.36 -4.94
C ILE A 81 1.42 1.95 -5.83
N GLN A 82 1.49 0.67 -6.18
CA GLN A 82 2.51 0.13 -7.08
C GLN A 82 1.87 -0.24 -8.41
N THR A 83 2.30 0.40 -9.50
CA THR A 83 1.82 0.08 -10.85
C THR A 83 2.63 -1.03 -11.51
N PHE A 84 2.00 -1.69 -12.48
CA PHE A 84 2.60 -2.71 -13.33
C PHE A 84 2.21 -2.44 -14.78
N CYS A 85 3.20 -2.39 -15.67
CA CYS A 85 3.06 -2.13 -17.09
C CYS A 85 3.62 -3.33 -17.87
N ASN A 86 2.77 -4.07 -18.59
CA ASN A 86 3.15 -5.32 -19.26
C ASN A 86 3.92 -6.27 -18.32
N ASP A 87 3.39 -6.48 -17.12
CA ASP A 87 3.98 -7.28 -16.02
C ASP A 87 5.31 -6.77 -15.45
N ARG A 88 5.87 -5.68 -15.98
CA ARG A 88 7.02 -4.99 -15.41
C ARG A 88 6.59 -3.99 -14.36
N GLN A 89 7.32 -3.92 -13.25
CA GLN A 89 7.09 -2.91 -12.22
C GLN A 89 7.24 -1.50 -12.80
N GLY A 90 6.18 -0.70 -12.66
CA GLY A 90 6.13 0.69 -13.09
C GLY A 90 6.38 1.68 -11.94
N PRO A 91 6.11 2.97 -12.17
CA PRO A 91 6.16 3.99 -11.13
C PRO A 91 5.24 3.64 -9.95
N ALA A 92 5.62 4.11 -8.77
CA ALA A 92 4.85 3.98 -7.54
C ALA A 92 4.55 5.34 -6.95
N TYR A 93 3.53 5.40 -6.11
CA TYR A 93 3.12 6.62 -5.42
C TYR A 93 2.71 6.31 -3.98
N GLU A 94 3.13 7.16 -3.05
CA GLU A 94 2.69 7.09 -1.66
C GLU A 94 1.54 8.06 -1.44
N VAL A 95 0.40 7.53 -0.99
CA VAL A 95 -0.80 8.31 -0.71
C VAL A 95 -0.50 9.34 0.37
N THR A 96 -0.89 10.58 0.12
CA THR A 96 -0.75 11.70 1.05
C THR A 96 -2.11 12.17 1.53
N SER A 97 -2.15 13.01 2.57
CA SER A 97 -3.39 13.60 3.07
C SER A 97 -4.14 14.43 2.01
N ASP A 98 -3.40 15.07 1.10
CA ASP A 98 -3.98 15.81 -0.03
C ASP A 98 -4.82 14.90 -0.93
N ASN A 99 -4.42 13.63 -1.07
CA ASN A 99 -5.09 12.69 -1.97
C ASN A 99 -6.45 12.20 -1.47
N LEU A 100 -6.79 12.46 -0.21
CA LEU A 100 -8.10 12.16 0.37
C LEU A 100 -9.13 13.27 0.11
N THR A 101 -8.72 14.38 -0.51
CA THR A 101 -9.59 15.50 -0.86
C THR A 101 -9.93 15.45 -2.36
N ASP A 102 -10.18 16.60 -2.99
CA ASP A 102 -10.51 16.69 -4.42
C ASP A 102 -9.31 16.45 -5.36
N ARG A 103 -8.14 16.09 -4.82
CA ARG A 103 -6.91 15.82 -5.59
C ARG A 103 -6.70 14.30 -5.73
N PRO A 104 -7.13 13.67 -6.83
CA PRO A 104 -6.92 12.24 -6.99
C PRO A 104 -5.43 11.92 -7.15
N VAL A 105 -5.04 10.64 -7.01
CA VAL A 105 -3.62 10.25 -7.01
C VAL A 105 -3.05 10.25 -8.44
N PRO A 106 -2.07 11.13 -8.75
CA PRO A 106 -1.43 11.14 -10.05
C PRO A 106 -0.25 10.18 -10.10
N ILE A 107 -0.27 9.25 -11.05
CA ILE A 107 0.88 8.41 -11.39
C ILE A 107 1.45 8.88 -12.72
N ILE A 108 2.72 9.29 -12.70
CA ILE A 108 3.43 9.77 -13.88
C ILE A 108 4.25 8.63 -14.45
N PHE A 109 3.97 8.28 -15.70
CA PHE A 109 4.74 7.32 -16.49
C PHE A 109 5.60 8.08 -17.49
N ASP A 110 6.91 8.10 -17.26
CA ASP A 110 7.84 8.79 -18.16
C ASP A 110 7.86 8.14 -19.54
N LYS A 111 8.00 8.96 -20.59
CA LYS A 111 8.07 8.45 -21.97
C LYS A 111 9.19 7.43 -22.14
N GLU A 112 10.35 7.67 -21.55
CA GLU A 112 11.49 6.74 -21.61
C GLU A 112 11.14 5.37 -21.02
N PHE A 113 10.46 5.34 -19.87
CA PHE A 113 9.98 4.09 -19.28
C PHE A 113 9.03 3.35 -20.22
N LEU A 114 8.06 4.06 -20.82
CA LEU A 114 7.08 3.47 -21.72
C LEU A 114 7.74 2.92 -23.00
N LEU A 115 8.66 3.67 -23.61
CA LEU A 115 9.41 3.21 -24.79
C LEU A 115 10.29 2.00 -24.48
N ASN A 116 10.86 1.94 -23.27
CA ASN A 116 11.65 0.80 -22.79
C ASN A 116 10.82 -0.47 -22.52
N LEU A 117 9.49 -0.44 -22.68
CA LEU A 117 8.64 -1.63 -22.69
C LEU A 117 8.72 -2.40 -24.02
N HIS A 118 9.29 -1.79 -25.09
CA HIS A 118 9.47 -2.40 -26.40
C HIS A 118 8.19 -3.05 -26.96
N SER A 119 7.06 -2.35 -26.82
CA SER A 119 5.73 -2.84 -27.18
C SER A 119 4.89 -1.73 -27.82
N ASP A 120 4.05 -2.10 -28.78
CA ASP A 120 3.11 -1.18 -29.45
C ASP A 120 1.88 -0.85 -28.58
N SER A 121 1.74 -1.57 -27.45
CA SER A 121 0.71 -1.30 -26.45
C SER A 121 1.23 -1.51 -25.04
N VAL A 122 0.64 -0.79 -24.09
CA VAL A 122 0.92 -0.91 -22.67
C VAL A 122 -0.35 -1.28 -21.92
N THR A 123 -0.30 -2.40 -21.21
CA THR A 123 -1.35 -2.82 -20.26
C THR A 123 -0.92 -2.40 -18.87
N ILE A 124 -1.67 -1.47 -18.29
CA ILE A 124 -1.40 -0.87 -16.98
C ILE A 124 -2.39 -1.41 -15.96
N SER A 125 -1.87 -1.93 -14.85
CA SER A 125 -2.63 -2.26 -13.64
C SER A 125 -1.90 -1.73 -12.41
N TYR A 126 -2.48 -1.87 -11.22
CA TYR A 126 -1.81 -1.51 -9.97
C TYR A 126 -2.28 -2.37 -8.81
N ARG A 127 -1.50 -2.35 -7.72
CA ARG A 127 -1.86 -2.86 -6.41
C ARG A 127 -1.64 -1.78 -5.36
N VAL A 128 -2.40 -1.84 -4.28
CA VAL A 128 -2.23 -1.00 -3.11
C VAL A 128 -1.62 -1.85 -2.00
N ILE A 129 -0.62 -1.29 -1.32
CA ILE A 129 0.03 -1.85 -0.14
C ILE A 129 -0.28 -0.89 1.01
N ASP A 130 -0.97 -1.35 2.05
CA ASP A 130 -1.26 -0.49 3.20
C ASP A 130 -0.03 -0.32 4.12
N ARG A 131 -0.20 0.46 5.20
CA ARG A 131 0.87 0.73 6.18
C ARG A 131 1.29 -0.50 7.00
N ALA A 132 0.45 -1.54 7.07
CA ALA A 132 0.76 -2.81 7.72
C ALA A 132 1.41 -3.81 6.74
N GLY A 133 1.48 -3.47 5.46
CA GLY A 133 2.04 -4.31 4.40
C GLY A 133 1.03 -5.24 3.73
N ASN A 134 -0.27 -5.13 4.03
CA ASN A 134 -1.29 -5.92 3.34
C ASN A 134 -1.41 -5.47 1.89
N ILE A 135 -1.49 -6.43 0.97
CA ILE A 135 -1.50 -6.17 -0.47
C ILE A 135 -2.90 -6.43 -1.01
N SER A 136 -3.43 -5.47 -1.77
CA SER A 136 -4.71 -5.61 -2.46
C SER A 136 -4.70 -6.67 -3.55
N LEU A 137 -5.90 -7.08 -3.99
CA LEU A 137 -6.07 -7.68 -5.31
C LEU A 137 -5.59 -6.70 -6.40
N PRO A 138 -5.13 -7.18 -7.56
CA PRO A 138 -4.80 -6.30 -8.68
C PRO A 138 -6.03 -5.53 -9.15
N ALA A 139 -5.83 -4.25 -9.44
CA ALA A 139 -6.85 -3.43 -10.08
C ALA A 139 -7.15 -3.91 -11.49
N ARG A 140 -8.33 -3.54 -12.00
CA ARG A 140 -8.66 -3.76 -13.41
C ARG A 140 -7.63 -3.09 -14.30
N SER A 141 -7.13 -3.82 -15.28
CA SER A 141 -6.15 -3.30 -16.22
C SER A 141 -6.77 -2.37 -17.26
N VAL A 142 -5.98 -1.44 -17.75
CA VAL A 142 -6.29 -0.62 -18.92
C VAL A 142 -5.20 -0.84 -19.96
N THR A 143 -5.59 -1.15 -21.19
CA THR A 143 -4.66 -1.26 -22.31
C THR A 143 -4.71 0.02 -23.13
N LEU A 144 -3.55 0.60 -23.37
CA LEU A 144 -3.36 1.80 -24.17
C LEU A 144 -2.48 1.46 -25.38
N SER A 145 -2.87 1.92 -26.56
CA SER A 145 -2.03 1.83 -27.76
C SER A 145 -0.98 2.93 -27.72
N MET A 146 0.28 2.58 -27.94
CA MET A 146 1.37 3.52 -28.08
C MET A 146 1.45 3.97 -29.55
N GLN A 147 0.44 4.71 -30.02
CA GLN A 147 0.55 5.38 -31.32
C GLN A 147 1.51 6.57 -31.16
N VAL A 148 2.71 6.43 -31.73
CA VAL A 148 3.73 7.49 -31.80
C VAL A 148 3.41 8.47 -32.92
#